data_AF-A0A1U6H7S8-F1
#
_entry.id   AF-A0A1U6H7S8-F1
#
_cell.length_a   1.000
_cell.length_b   1.000
_cell.length_c   1.000
_cell.angle_alpha   90.00
_cell.angle_beta   90.00
_cell.angle_gamma   90.00
#
_symmetry.space_group_name_H-M   'P 1'
#
loop_
_entity.id
_entity.type
_entity.pdbx_description
1 polymer ?
#
loop_
_entity_poly.entity_id
_entity_poly.type
_entity_poly.pdbx_seq_one_letter_code
_entity_poly.pdbx_strand_id
1 'polypeptide(L)'
;MKTLLNIIWLVFGGFWLALGYFAAGVICCLLIITIPWGIASFRIAAYTLWPFGRTVVDKPGGSGVFSLLGNVVWLLVAGIWIAIGHVVTAFAMAVTIIGIPLAIANLKLIPVSLMPLGKQIVPTSAPFVAAYR
;
A
#
# COMPACT_ATOMS: atom_id res chain seq x y z
N MET A 1 12.16 15.93 7.96
CA MET A 1 11.30 15.93 6.75
C MET A 1 10.27 14.80 6.72
N LYS A 2 10.62 13.55 7.04
CA LYS A 2 9.69 12.40 6.97
C LYS A 2 8.40 12.60 7.77
N THR A 3 8.48 13.09 9.01
CA THR A 3 7.31 13.32 9.89
C THR A 3 6.33 14.35 9.31
N LEU A 4 6.83 15.47 8.81
CA LEU A 4 6.01 16.51 8.20
C LEU A 4 5.24 15.99 6.98
N LEU A 5 5.93 15.26 6.09
CA LEU A 5 5.28 14.64 4.92
C LEU A 5 4.22 13.61 5.32
N ASN A 6 4.46 12.82 6.37
CA ASN A 6 3.45 11.89 6.89
C ASN A 6 2.23 12.62 7.45
N ILE A 7 2.42 13.73 8.17
CA ILE A 7 1.30 14.53 8.70
C ILE A 7 0.46 15.10 7.56
N ILE A 8 1.11 15.73 6.57
CA ILE A 8 0.42 16.26 5.38
C ILE A 8 -0.33 15.12 4.69
N TRP A 9 0.33 13.99 4.47
CA TRP A 9 -0.29 12.82 3.85
C TRP A 9 -1.52 12.31 4.57
N LEU A 10 -1.47 12.22 5.90
CA LEU A 10 -2.57 11.73 6.71
C LEU A 10 -3.82 12.62 6.55
N VAL A 11 -3.63 13.94 6.49
CA VAL A 11 -4.71 14.93 6.31
C VAL A 11 -5.30 14.92 4.89
N PHE A 12 -4.46 14.81 3.86
CA PHE A 12 -4.90 14.98 2.47
C PHE A 12 -5.43 13.71 1.80
N GLY A 13 -5.20 12.51 2.35
CA GLY A 13 -5.78 11.28 1.79
C GLY A 13 -5.31 9.97 2.39
N GLY A 14 -4.16 9.96 3.06
CA GLY A 14 -3.57 8.77 3.68
C GLY A 14 -4.48 8.06 4.68
N PHE A 15 -5.26 8.83 5.46
CA PHE A 15 -6.23 8.27 6.39
C PHE A 15 -7.33 7.47 5.69
N TRP A 16 -7.91 8.02 4.62
CA TRP A 16 -8.99 7.38 3.87
C TRP A 16 -8.52 6.10 3.16
N LEU A 17 -7.34 6.14 2.55
CA LEU A 17 -6.75 4.95 1.92
C LEU A 17 -6.43 3.88 2.95
N ALA A 18 -5.83 4.25 4.09
CA ALA A 18 -5.56 3.31 5.17
C ALA A 18 -6.85 2.67 5.72
N LEU A 19 -7.92 3.45 5.86
CA LEU A 19 -9.22 2.94 6.27
C LEU A 19 -9.80 1.96 5.24
N GLY A 20 -9.63 2.22 3.94
CA GLY A 20 -9.99 1.29 2.87
C GLY A 20 -9.28 -0.07 3.00
N TYR A 21 -7.97 -0.06 3.24
CA TYR A 21 -7.21 -1.29 3.52
C TYR A 21 -7.65 -1.99 4.80
N PHE A 22 -7.94 -1.22 5.85
CA PHE A 22 -8.41 -1.78 7.10
C PHE A 22 -9.75 -2.48 6.92
N ALA A 23 -10.72 -1.83 6.24
CA ALA A 23 -12.01 -2.42 5.93
C ALA A 23 -11.87 -3.67 5.06
N ALA A 24 -11.05 -3.63 4.01
CA ALA A 24 -10.74 -4.81 3.19
C ALA A 24 -10.14 -5.95 4.03
N GLY A 25 -9.29 -5.62 5.01
CA GLY A 25 -8.72 -6.57 5.95
C GLY A 25 -9.79 -7.25 6.82
N VAL A 26 -10.70 -6.46 7.39
CA VAL A 26 -11.83 -6.96 8.19
C VAL A 26 -12.71 -7.89 7.37
N ILE A 27 -13.09 -7.50 6.15
CA ILE A 27 -13.89 -8.34 5.24
C ILE A 27 -13.16 -9.67 4.97
N CYS A 28 -11.86 -9.61 4.68
CA CYS A 28 -11.07 -10.82 4.43
C CYS A 28 -11.00 -11.74 5.66
N CYS A 29 -11.01 -11.18 6.87
CA CYS A 29 -11.06 -11.97 8.11
C CYS A 29 -12.44 -12.61 8.33
N LEU A 30 -13.53 -11.89 8.02
CA LEU A 30 -14.90 -12.41 8.15
C LEU A 30 -15.16 -13.59 7.21
N LEU A 31 -14.55 -13.60 6.03
CA LEU A 31 -14.67 -14.70 5.07
C LEU A 31 -13.85 -15.94 5.47
N ILE A 32 -13.03 -15.87 6.53
CA ILE A 32 -12.18 -16.93 7.12
C ILE A 32 -11.12 -17.50 6.15
N ILE A 33 -11.54 -18.00 4.99
CA ILE A 33 -10.65 -18.56 3.96
C ILE A 33 -9.67 -17.50 3.43
N THR A 34 -10.01 -16.21 3.53
CA THR A 34 -9.18 -15.10 3.04
C THR A 34 -8.32 -14.42 4.11
N ILE A 35 -8.19 -14.99 5.31
CA ILE A 35 -7.38 -14.44 6.42
C ILE A 35 -5.95 -14.03 6.00
N PRO A 36 -5.20 -14.82 5.19
CA PRO A 36 -3.85 -14.43 4.80
C PRO A 36 -3.79 -13.07 4.09
N TRP A 37 -4.76 -12.77 3.23
CA TRP A 37 -4.88 -11.46 2.58
C TRP A 37 -5.35 -10.38 3.55
N GLY A 38 -6.20 -10.72 4.52
CA GLY A 38 -6.62 -9.79 5.58
C GLY A 38 -5.43 -9.27 6.38
N ILE A 39 -4.54 -10.16 6.83
CA ILE A 39 -3.30 -9.80 7.54
C ILE A 39 -2.41 -8.90 6.67
N ALA A 40 -2.27 -9.23 5.39
CA ALA A 40 -1.47 -8.43 4.47
C ALA A 40 -2.09 -7.04 4.25
N SER A 41 -3.43 -6.95 4.17
CA SER A 41 -4.17 -5.70 4.05
C SER A 41 -4.00 -4.81 5.28
N PHE A 42 -4.10 -5.35 6.50
CA PHE A 42 -3.85 -4.58 7.72
C PHE A 42 -2.42 -4.03 7.80
N ARG A 43 -1.44 -4.82 7.35
CA ARG A 43 -0.05 -4.37 7.25
C ARG A 43 0.10 -3.20 6.28
N ILE A 44 -0.60 -3.25 5.13
CA ILE A 44 -0.60 -2.16 4.15
C ILE A 44 -1.38 -0.96 4.68
N ALA A 45 -2.45 -1.13 5.45
CA ALA A 45 -3.16 -0.05 6.13
C ALA A 45 -2.20 0.73 7.06
N ALA A 46 -1.46 0.02 7.91
CA ALA A 46 -0.46 0.62 8.79
C ALA A 46 0.69 1.30 8.03
N TYR A 47 1.10 0.75 6.87
CA TYR A 47 2.07 1.40 6.00
C TYR A 47 1.51 2.66 5.35
N THR A 48 0.25 2.61 4.92
CA THR A 48 -0.46 3.72 4.29
C THR A 48 -0.70 4.86 5.27
N LEU A 49 -0.85 4.62 6.58
CA LEU A 49 -0.90 5.71 7.57
C LEU A 49 0.42 6.49 7.65
N TRP A 50 1.56 5.82 7.43
CA TRP A 50 2.89 6.40 7.63
C TRP A 50 3.90 5.93 6.57
N PRO A 51 3.74 6.32 5.29
CA PRO A 51 4.50 5.75 4.19
C PRO A 51 5.94 6.29 4.11
N PHE A 52 6.19 7.52 4.53
CA PHE A 52 7.52 8.13 4.36
C PHE A 52 8.51 7.59 5.40
N GLY A 53 9.66 7.11 4.92
CA GLY A 53 10.68 6.48 5.76
C GLY A 53 10.54 4.96 5.87
N ARG A 54 9.64 4.35 5.10
CA ARG A 54 9.49 2.89 5.02
C ARG A 54 9.51 2.45 3.56
N THR A 55 9.94 1.22 3.32
CA THR A 55 9.96 0.61 1.99
C THR A 55 9.46 -0.82 2.06
N VAL A 56 8.96 -1.30 0.92
CA VAL A 56 8.52 -2.67 0.74
C VAL A 56 9.70 -3.48 0.21
N VAL A 57 9.98 -4.61 0.85
CA VAL A 57 10.98 -5.58 0.41
C VAL A 57 10.35 -6.98 0.41
N ASP A 58 10.99 -7.91 -0.29
CA ASP A 58 10.62 -9.32 -0.21
C ASP A 58 10.89 -9.86 1.20
N LYS A 59 9.94 -10.64 1.71
CA LYS A 59 10.09 -11.35 2.98
C LYS A 59 10.95 -12.59 2.72
N PRO A 60 12.02 -12.84 3.51
CA PRO A 60 12.77 -14.09 3.45
C PRO A 60 11.83 -15.29 3.59
N GLY A 61 11.90 -16.23 2.64
CA GLY A 61 11.02 -17.39 2.57
C GLY A 61 9.55 -17.10 2.19
N GLY A 62 9.20 -15.85 1.85
CA GLY A 62 7.85 -15.43 1.48
C GLY A 62 7.53 -15.54 -0.01
N SER A 63 8.53 -15.81 -0.85
CA SER A 63 8.44 -15.86 -2.32
C SER A 63 8.21 -17.28 -2.86
N GLY A 64 7.28 -18.03 -2.26
CA GLY A 64 6.92 -19.39 -2.68
C GLY A 64 5.71 -19.47 -3.62
N VAL A 65 5.47 -20.64 -4.20
CA VAL A 65 4.35 -20.91 -5.14
C VAL A 65 2.99 -20.51 -4.55
N PHE A 66 2.76 -20.74 -3.26
CA PHE A 66 1.50 -20.37 -2.59
C PHE A 66 1.28 -18.85 -2.53
N SER A 67 2.35 -18.07 -2.35
CA SER A 67 2.29 -16.60 -2.37
C SER A 67 1.97 -16.09 -3.77
N LEU A 68 2.56 -16.70 -4.80
CA LEU A 68 2.28 -16.38 -6.20
C LEU A 68 0.81 -16.68 -6.55
N LEU A 69 0.33 -17.90 -6.29
CA LEU A 69 -1.06 -18.28 -6.56
C LEU A 69 -2.05 -17.40 -5.80
N GLY A 70 -1.77 -17.13 -4.52
CA GLY A 70 -2.61 -16.26 -3.71
C GLY A 70 -2.63 -14.80 -4.22
N ASN A 71 -1.49 -14.29 -4.71
CA ASN A 71 -1.43 -12.97 -5.34
C ASN A 71 -2.21 -12.92 -6.65
N VAL A 72 -2.24 -13.99 -7.46
CA VAL A 72 -3.05 -14.04 -8.69
C VAL A 72 -4.53 -13.92 -8.36
N VAL A 73 -5.02 -14.67 -7.37
CA VAL A 73 -6.43 -14.59 -6.91
C VAL A 73 -6.73 -13.18 -6.39
N TRP A 74 -5.86 -12.63 -5.54
CA TRP A 74 -6.02 -11.29 -5.00
C TRP A 74 -6.08 -10.22 -6.09
N LEU A 75 -5.18 -10.29 -7.06
CA LEU A 75 -5.05 -9.31 -8.13
C LEU A 75 -6.40 -9.11 -8.83
N LEU A 76 -7.08 -10.20 -9.15
CA LEU A 76 -8.37 -10.19 -9.86
C LEU A 76 -9.53 -9.73 -8.96
N VAL A 77 -9.55 -10.16 -7.71
CA VAL A 77 -10.69 -9.93 -6.80
C VAL A 77 -10.64 -8.56 -6.12
N ALA A 78 -9.46 -8.08 -5.75
CA ALA A 78 -9.29 -6.86 -4.94
C ALA A 78 -8.14 -5.96 -5.43
N GLY A 79 -7.01 -6.53 -5.84
CA GLY A 79 -5.78 -5.80 -6.15
C GLY A 79 -5.97 -4.73 -7.23
N ILE A 80 -6.61 -5.07 -8.35
CA ILE A 80 -6.87 -4.12 -9.45
C ILE A 80 -7.75 -2.96 -8.98
N TRP A 81 -8.83 -3.25 -8.24
CA TRP A 81 -9.76 -2.23 -7.75
C TRP A 81 -9.08 -1.25 -6.79
N ILE A 82 -8.27 -1.77 -5.87
CA ILE A 82 -7.50 -0.96 -4.94
C ILE A 82 -6.45 -0.11 -5.69
N ALA A 83 -5.76 -0.69 -6.67
CA ALA A 83 -4.79 0.03 -7.50
C ALA A 83 -5.42 1.16 -8.31
N ILE A 84 -6.62 0.95 -8.87
CA ILE A 84 -7.41 2.01 -9.51
C ILE A 84 -7.69 3.13 -8.51
N GLY A 85 -8.11 2.78 -7.28
CA GLY A 85 -8.31 3.75 -6.20
C GLY A 85 -7.06 4.62 -5.95
N HIS A 86 -5.89 4.00 -5.91
CA HIS A 86 -4.61 4.72 -5.82
C HIS A 86 -4.33 5.61 -7.03
N VAL A 87 -4.56 5.14 -8.25
CA VAL A 87 -4.33 5.96 -9.46
C VAL A 87 -5.24 7.19 -9.48
N VAL A 88 -6.53 7.02 -9.18
CA VAL A 88 -7.51 8.11 -9.16
C VAL A 88 -7.16 9.13 -8.09
N THR A 89 -6.85 8.69 -6.87
CA THR A 89 -6.47 9.60 -5.78
C THR A 89 -5.11 10.27 -6.03
N ALA A 90 -4.17 9.58 -6.68
CA ALA A 90 -2.90 10.18 -7.08
C ALA A 90 -3.10 11.28 -8.12
N PHE A 91 -3.96 11.04 -9.12
CA PHE A 91 -4.31 12.05 -10.12
C PHE A 91 -4.96 13.27 -9.47
N ALA A 92 -5.92 13.07 -8.55
CA ALA A 92 -6.56 14.16 -7.81
C ALA A 92 -5.55 14.98 -6.99
N MET A 93 -4.59 14.33 -6.33
CA MET A 93 -3.52 15.01 -5.59
C MET A 93 -2.58 15.78 -6.53
N ALA A 94 -2.25 15.22 -7.69
CA ALA A 94 -1.31 15.81 -8.65
C ALA A 94 -1.81 17.11 -9.31
N VAL A 95 -3.11 17.43 -9.20
CA VAL A 95 -3.68 18.71 -9.69
C VAL A 95 -3.02 19.92 -9.03
N THR A 96 -2.48 19.76 -7.82
CA THR A 96 -1.77 20.83 -7.12
C THR A 96 -0.27 20.56 -7.08
N ILE A 97 0.55 21.61 -7.22
CA ILE A 97 2.02 21.50 -7.11
C ILE A 97 2.43 20.89 -5.76
N ILE A 98 1.73 21.29 -4.68
CA ILE A 98 1.96 20.78 -3.31
C ILE A 98 1.54 19.30 -3.19
N GLY A 99 0.60 18.84 -4.00
CA GLY A 99 0.10 17.47 -4.01
C GLY A 99 0.94 16.48 -4.80
N ILE A 100 1.89 16.93 -5.63
CA ILE A 100 2.77 16.05 -6.41
C ILE A 100 3.55 15.06 -5.52
N PRO A 101 4.20 15.47 -4.41
CA PRO A 101 4.88 14.54 -3.51
C PRO A 101 3.94 13.48 -2.91
N LEU A 102 2.68 13.86 -2.66
CA LEU A 102 1.64 12.98 -2.12
C LEU A 102 1.17 11.99 -3.18
N ALA A 103 0.97 12.44 -4.42
CA ALA A 103 0.63 11.61 -5.56
C ALA A 103 1.70 10.54 -5.80
N ILE A 104 2.99 10.91 -5.77
CA ILE A 104 4.10 9.96 -5.87
C ILE A 104 4.05 8.93 -4.74
N ALA A 105 3.72 9.37 -3.52
CA ALA A 105 3.59 8.45 -2.39
C ALA A 105 2.46 7.45 -2.56
N ASN A 106 1.36 7.91 -3.12
CA ASN A 106 0.21 7.10 -3.41
C ASN A 106 0.51 6.04 -4.48
N LEU A 107 1.19 6.44 -5.56
CA LEU A 107 1.59 5.52 -6.64
C LEU A 107 2.60 4.46 -6.15
N LYS A 108 3.48 4.81 -5.20
CA LYS A 108 4.45 3.87 -4.62
C LYS A 108 3.80 2.73 -3.83
N LEU A 109 2.57 2.91 -3.36
CA LEU A 109 1.83 1.86 -2.66
C LEU A 109 1.32 0.78 -3.64
N ILE A 110 1.03 1.14 -4.90
CA ILE A 110 0.39 0.26 -5.88
C ILE A 110 1.03 -1.12 -6.00
N PRO A 111 2.36 -1.27 -6.13
CA PRO A 111 2.95 -2.60 -6.31
C PRO A 111 2.66 -3.56 -5.14
N VAL A 112 2.70 -3.06 -3.90
CA VAL A 112 2.37 -3.89 -2.72
C VAL A 112 0.87 -4.11 -2.57
N SER A 113 0.05 -3.21 -3.08
CA SER A 113 -1.41 -3.34 -3.15
C SER A 113 -1.85 -4.44 -4.11
N LEU A 114 -1.17 -4.54 -5.27
CA LEU A 114 -1.44 -5.53 -6.30
C LEU A 114 -0.98 -6.92 -5.88
N MET A 115 0.17 -7.02 -5.20
CA MET A 115 0.80 -8.28 -4.81
C MET A 115 1.23 -8.25 -3.33
N PRO A 116 0.27 -8.39 -2.39
CA PRO A 116 0.53 -8.17 -0.98
C PRO A 116 1.24 -9.35 -0.28
N LEU A 117 1.11 -10.58 -0.80
CA LEU A 117 1.71 -11.76 -0.19
C LEU A 117 3.22 -11.81 -0.48
N GLY A 118 3.99 -12.33 0.48
CA GLY A 118 5.44 -12.45 0.37
C GLY A 118 6.22 -11.15 0.57
N LYS A 119 5.54 -10.04 0.87
CA LYS A 119 6.17 -8.73 1.12
C LYS A 119 6.25 -8.40 2.61
N GLN A 120 7.23 -7.58 2.98
CA GLN A 120 7.33 -6.96 4.30
C GLN A 120 7.68 -5.48 4.17
N ILE A 121 7.29 -4.68 5.16
CA ILE A 121 7.54 -3.23 5.19
C ILE A 121 8.55 -2.92 6.27
N VAL A 122 9.70 -2.38 5.86
CA VAL A 122 10.85 -2.12 6.73
C VAL A 122 11.20 -0.63 6.75
N PRO A 123 11.79 -0.11 7.84
CA PRO A 123 12.34 1.25 7.86
C PRO A 123 13.39 1.45 6.76
N THR A 124 13.46 2.66 6.19
CA THR A 124 14.48 3.01 5.20
C THR A 124 14.95 4.47 5.34
N SER A 125 16.21 4.70 5.01
CA SER A 125 16.82 6.01 4.80
C SER A 125 16.79 6.46 3.35
N ALA A 126 16.43 5.58 2.41
CA ALA A 126 16.41 5.89 0.98
C ALA A 126 15.47 7.08 0.68
N PRO A 127 15.87 8.00 -0.23
CA PRO A 127 15.00 9.08 -0.66
C PRO A 127 13.72 8.52 -1.25
N PHE A 128 12.59 9.11 -0.88
CA PHE A 128 11.28 8.55 -1.23
C PHE A 128 11.05 8.48 -2.75
N VAL A 129 11.56 9.48 -3.48
CA VAL A 129 11.46 9.64 -4.94
C VAL A 129 12.56 8.88 -5.70
N ALA A 130 13.66 8.47 -5.05
CA ALA A 130 14.80 7.85 -5.73
C ALA A 130 14.61 6.35 -6.06
N ALA A 131 13.43 5.78 -5.78
CA ALA A 131 13.17 4.35 -5.93
C ALA A 131 12.92 3.89 -7.40
N TYR A 132 13.00 4.79 -8.38
CA TYR A 132 12.87 4.50 -9.81
C TYR A 132 14.15 4.87 -10.57
N ARG A 133 15.28 4.27 -10.20
CA ARG A 133 16.50 4.24 -11.01
C ARG A 133 16.80 2.81 -11.41
#